data_AF-A0A4U5LVY0-F1
#
_entry.id   AF-A0A4U5LVY0-F1
#
_cell.length_a   1.000
_cell.length_b   1.000
_cell.length_c   1.000
_cell.angle_alpha   90.00
_cell.angle_beta   90.00
_cell.angle_gamma   90.00
#
_symmetry.space_group_name_H-M   'P 1'
#
loop_
_entity.id
_entity.type
_entity.pdbx_description
1 polymer ?
#
loop_
_entity_poly.entity_id
_entity_poly.type
_entity_poly.pdbx_seq_one_letter_code
_entity_poly.pdbx_strand_id
1 'polypeptide(L)'
;MRTVLAICALLSVSLVFAQDCSSPQSTRAAFGGYLQCIKEALDADYGSFETEVREHNRRAASSCFSPTISEANAKDRCVLAPSDLESKAWDRNGPLRDCSICRTFASGAIKAILSTPAEDQKCIRTEISKAIAREADFCIKKKIADFPGVPDIPDLEEGSFNFKENVINSISDYILIHSRLAFCGERKPARAQSAPASRTLSVATSESTAEFLRAAIPPSPLPARLRSPRVARPPASASTRLARNLSSAFPESPTPSKRP
;
A
#
# COMPACT_ATOMS: atom_id res chain seq x y z
N MET A 1 -13.35 2.52 -54.96
CA MET A 1 -12.95 1.62 -53.85
C MET A 1 -12.00 2.29 -52.84
N ARG A 2 -10.93 2.99 -53.27
CA ARG A 2 -10.02 3.69 -52.34
C ARG A 2 -10.68 4.80 -51.50
N THR A 3 -11.67 5.50 -52.06
CA THR A 3 -12.46 6.52 -51.35
C THR A 3 -13.43 5.94 -50.30
N VAL A 4 -13.94 4.72 -50.51
CA VAL A 4 -14.85 4.05 -49.56
C VAL A 4 -14.08 3.53 -48.34
N LEU A 5 -12.87 3.01 -48.55
CA LEU A 5 -11.96 2.59 -47.47
C LEU A 5 -11.51 3.76 -46.57
N ALA A 6 -11.28 4.94 -47.15
CA ALA A 6 -10.91 6.13 -46.38
C ALA A 6 -12.06 6.66 -45.51
N ILE A 7 -13.32 6.58 -46.01
CA ILE A 7 -14.50 7.00 -45.25
C ILE A 7 -14.79 6.02 -44.10
N CYS A 8 -14.62 4.71 -44.31
CA CYS A 8 -14.73 3.72 -43.23
C CYS A 8 -13.62 3.87 -42.16
N ALA A 9 -12.40 4.25 -42.57
CA ALA A 9 -11.30 4.53 -41.64
C ALA A 9 -11.56 5.79 -40.80
N LEU A 10 -12.15 6.84 -41.40
CA LEU A 10 -12.54 8.05 -40.67
C LEU A 10 -13.72 7.83 -39.72
N LEU A 11 -14.70 6.99 -40.09
CA LEU A 11 -15.83 6.63 -39.24
C LEU A 11 -15.44 5.72 -38.05
N SER A 12 -14.40 4.90 -38.21
CA SER A 12 -13.91 4.03 -37.12
C SER A 12 -13.07 4.78 -36.09
N VAL A 13 -12.44 5.90 -36.45
CA VAL A 13 -11.76 6.79 -35.49
C VAL A 13 -12.76 7.58 -34.63
N SER A 14 -13.96 7.88 -35.14
CA SER A 14 -15.03 8.56 -34.39
C SER A 14 -15.75 7.68 -33.36
N LEU A 15 -15.51 6.36 -33.37
CA LEU A 15 -16.00 5.42 -32.36
C LEU A 15 -15.08 5.31 -31.15
N VAL A 16 -13.99 6.08 -31.11
CA VAL A 16 -13.20 6.28 -29.90
C VAL A 16 -14.03 7.12 -28.94
N PHE A 17 -14.83 6.43 -28.11
CA PHE A 17 -15.60 6.91 -26.96
C PHE A 17 -15.76 8.44 -26.90
N ALA A 18 -16.73 8.98 -27.65
CA ALA A 18 -17.28 10.28 -27.32
C ALA A 18 -17.96 10.14 -25.94
N GLN A 19 -17.17 10.26 -24.87
CA GLN A 19 -17.69 10.27 -23.52
C GLN A 19 -18.52 11.54 -23.39
N ASP A 20 -19.80 11.36 -23.09
CA ASP A 20 -20.70 12.46 -22.88
C ASP A 20 -20.33 13.16 -21.57
N CYS A 21 -19.44 14.14 -21.65
CA CYS A 21 -19.07 15.01 -20.55
C CYS A 21 -19.88 16.32 -20.56
N SER A 22 -21.01 16.36 -21.29
CA SER A 22 -21.80 17.59 -21.47
C SER A 22 -22.53 18.04 -20.22
N SER A 23 -22.70 17.16 -19.24
CA SER A 23 -23.36 17.46 -17.97
C SER A 23 -22.61 16.88 -16.76
N PRO A 24 -22.82 17.45 -15.56
CA PRO A 24 -22.34 16.89 -14.29
C PRO A 24 -22.75 15.41 -14.09
N GLN A 25 -24.02 15.06 -14.34
CA GLN A 25 -24.48 13.67 -14.24
C GLN A 25 -23.80 12.74 -15.26
N SER A 26 -23.68 13.16 -16.52
CA SER A 26 -23.09 12.32 -17.57
C SER A 26 -21.59 12.10 -17.35
N THR A 27 -20.88 13.13 -16.86
CA THR A 27 -19.47 13.02 -16.45
C THR A 27 -19.28 12.02 -15.30
N ARG A 28 -20.15 12.07 -14.28
CA ARG A 28 -20.12 11.12 -13.16
C ARG A 28 -20.41 9.68 -13.63
N ALA A 29 -21.36 9.51 -14.54
CA ALA A 29 -21.68 8.21 -15.13
C ALA A 29 -20.52 7.67 -15.98
N ALA A 30 -19.88 8.52 -16.79
CA ALA A 30 -18.70 8.15 -17.59
C ALA A 30 -17.54 7.70 -16.70
N PHE A 31 -17.26 8.42 -15.60
CA PHE A 31 -16.22 8.01 -14.65
C PHE A 31 -16.58 6.70 -13.94
N GLY A 32 -17.84 6.50 -13.55
CA GLY A 32 -18.31 5.23 -12.99
C GLY A 32 -18.15 4.06 -13.97
N GLY A 33 -18.50 4.26 -15.25
CA GLY A 33 -18.30 3.26 -16.31
C GLY A 33 -16.83 2.95 -16.55
N TYR A 34 -15.95 3.95 -16.45
CA TYR A 34 -14.50 3.74 -16.53
C TYR A 34 -13.96 2.89 -15.37
N LEU A 35 -14.38 3.19 -14.13
CA LEU A 35 -13.99 2.39 -12.97
C LEU A 35 -14.50 0.95 -13.06
N GLN A 36 -15.71 0.75 -13.58
CA GLN A 36 -16.27 -0.59 -13.81
C GLN A 36 -15.49 -1.35 -14.89
N CYS A 37 -15.10 -0.68 -15.97
CA CYS A 37 -14.24 -1.28 -17.00
C CYS A 37 -12.87 -1.69 -16.44
N ILE A 38 -12.25 -0.86 -15.59
CA ILE A 38 -11.02 -1.22 -14.89
C ILE A 38 -11.23 -2.46 -14.02
N LYS A 39 -12.32 -2.49 -13.23
CA LYS A 39 -12.65 -3.64 -12.40
C LYS A 39 -12.76 -4.92 -13.22
N GLU A 40 -13.49 -4.89 -14.32
CA GLU A 40 -13.68 -6.06 -15.18
C GLU A 40 -12.36 -6.54 -15.80
N ALA A 41 -11.49 -5.61 -16.21
CA ALA A 41 -10.17 -5.94 -16.72
C ALA A 41 -9.27 -6.56 -15.63
N LEU A 42 -9.29 -5.99 -14.41
CA LEU A 42 -8.54 -6.51 -13.27
C LEU A 42 -9.05 -7.88 -12.83
N ASP A 43 -10.37 -8.05 -12.69
CA ASP A 43 -10.96 -9.31 -12.25
C ASP A 43 -10.73 -10.44 -13.27
N ALA A 44 -10.66 -10.11 -14.56
CA ALA A 44 -10.38 -11.09 -15.62
C ALA A 44 -8.97 -11.69 -15.53
N ASP A 45 -7.97 -10.92 -15.08
CA ASP A 45 -6.56 -11.36 -15.04
C ASP A 45 -5.79 -10.83 -13.83
N TYR A 46 -6.42 -10.90 -12.65
CA TYR A 46 -5.87 -10.34 -11.42
C TYR A 46 -4.51 -10.98 -11.07
N GLY A 47 -4.35 -12.28 -11.35
CA GLY A 47 -3.11 -13.02 -11.11
C GLY A 47 -1.93 -12.45 -11.89
N SER A 48 -2.12 -12.13 -13.17
CA SER A 48 -1.06 -11.53 -13.99
C SER A 48 -0.79 -10.09 -13.59
N PHE A 49 -1.84 -9.31 -13.28
CA PHE A 49 -1.68 -7.95 -12.75
C PHE A 49 -0.80 -7.94 -11.49
N GLU A 50 -1.11 -8.78 -10.50
CA GLU A 50 -0.37 -8.85 -9.25
C GLU A 50 1.07 -9.32 -9.47
N THR A 51 1.28 -10.25 -10.41
CA THR A 51 2.62 -10.73 -10.80
C THR A 51 3.42 -9.60 -11.45
N GLU A 52 2.83 -8.87 -12.39
CA GLU A 52 3.48 -7.75 -13.08
C GLU A 52 3.85 -6.64 -12.09
N VAL A 53 2.93 -6.28 -11.19
CA VAL A 53 3.17 -5.31 -10.11
C VAL A 53 4.36 -5.72 -9.27
N ARG A 54 4.41 -6.99 -8.83
CA ARG A 54 5.49 -7.51 -8.00
C ARG A 54 6.83 -7.48 -8.76
N GLU A 55 6.86 -7.96 -10.00
CA GLU A 55 8.07 -7.97 -10.82
C GLU A 55 8.58 -6.56 -11.09
N HIS A 56 7.69 -5.62 -11.39
CA HIS A 56 8.03 -4.22 -11.60
C HIS A 56 8.65 -3.62 -10.33
N ASN A 57 8.07 -3.89 -9.16
CA ASN A 57 8.63 -3.45 -7.87
C ASN A 57 10.02 -4.05 -7.61
N ARG A 58 10.23 -5.34 -7.88
CA ARG A 58 11.55 -5.99 -7.74
C ARG A 58 12.59 -5.43 -8.71
N ARG A 59 12.19 -5.13 -9.95
CA ARG A 59 13.04 -4.49 -10.96
C ARG A 59 13.42 -3.07 -10.54
N ALA A 60 12.46 -2.31 -10.04
CA ALA A 60 12.69 -0.97 -9.49
C ALA A 60 13.66 -1.01 -8.30
N ALA A 61 13.46 -1.96 -7.37
CA ALA A 61 14.36 -2.17 -6.24
C ALA A 61 15.79 -2.51 -6.71
N SER A 62 15.94 -3.41 -7.69
CA SER A 62 17.24 -3.80 -8.23
C SER A 62 17.97 -2.65 -8.93
N SER A 63 17.23 -1.68 -9.49
CA SER A 63 17.80 -0.49 -10.12
C SER A 63 18.17 0.61 -9.10
N CYS A 64 17.33 0.78 -8.07
CA CYS A 64 17.45 1.87 -7.10
C CYS A 64 18.40 1.57 -5.95
N PHE A 65 18.58 0.29 -5.59
CA PHE A 65 19.44 -0.13 -4.50
C PHE A 65 20.72 -0.76 -5.03
N SER A 66 21.73 -0.81 -4.17
CA SER A 66 22.93 -1.59 -4.40
C SER A 66 22.85 -2.93 -3.67
N PRO A 67 23.24 -4.05 -4.30
CA PRO A 67 23.17 -5.37 -3.69
C PRO A 67 24.18 -5.56 -2.54
N THR A 68 25.25 -4.77 -2.50
CA THR A 68 26.31 -4.87 -1.49
C THR A 68 26.66 -3.52 -0.86
N ILE A 69 27.22 -3.56 0.35
CA ILE A 69 27.69 -2.36 1.06
C ILE A 69 28.80 -1.65 0.28
N SER A 70 29.73 -2.40 -0.32
CA SER A 70 30.83 -1.84 -1.10
C SER A 70 30.31 -1.02 -2.28
N GLU A 71 29.40 -1.61 -3.06
CA GLU A 71 28.79 -0.93 -4.21
C GLU A 71 27.91 0.24 -3.77
N ALA A 72 27.16 0.09 -2.68
CA ALA A 72 26.36 1.17 -2.10
C ALA A 72 27.21 2.38 -1.70
N ASN A 73 28.41 2.15 -1.17
CA ASN A 73 29.34 3.21 -0.84
C ASN A 73 29.93 3.87 -2.09
N ALA A 74 30.24 3.09 -3.13
CA ALA A 74 30.76 3.61 -4.39
C ALA A 74 29.73 4.42 -5.19
N LYS A 75 28.46 4.00 -5.17
CA LYS A 75 27.36 4.62 -5.94
C LYS A 75 26.50 5.58 -5.12
N ASP A 76 26.81 5.76 -3.84
CA ASP A 76 26.04 6.54 -2.86
C ASP A 76 24.54 6.15 -2.82
N ARG A 77 24.27 4.84 -2.74
CA ARG A 77 22.92 4.25 -2.72
C ARG A 77 22.63 3.51 -1.41
N CYS A 78 21.36 3.18 -1.18
CA CYS A 78 20.95 2.29 -0.10
C CYS A 78 21.21 0.82 -0.47
N VAL A 79 21.40 -0.03 0.55
CA VAL A 79 21.66 -1.47 0.36
C VAL A 79 20.35 -2.26 0.42
N LEU A 80 20.10 -3.07 -0.61
CA LEU A 80 19.09 -4.13 -0.63
C LEU A 80 19.54 -5.15 -1.67
N ALA A 81 19.76 -6.39 -1.23
CA ALA A 81 20.08 -7.48 -2.14
C ALA A 81 18.78 -8.06 -2.72
N PRO A 82 18.73 -8.44 -4.00
CA PRO A 82 17.56 -9.11 -4.57
C PRO A 82 17.15 -10.36 -3.79
N SER A 83 18.12 -11.11 -3.26
CA SER A 83 17.90 -12.28 -2.41
C SER A 83 17.15 -11.98 -1.10
N ASP A 84 17.23 -10.74 -0.59
CA ASP A 84 16.48 -10.35 0.62
C ASP A 84 14.96 -10.42 0.36
N LEU A 85 14.52 -10.19 -0.88
CA LEU A 85 13.12 -10.22 -1.30
C LEU A 85 12.56 -11.64 -1.47
N GLU A 86 13.41 -12.68 -1.46
CA GLU A 86 12.93 -14.07 -1.52
C GLU A 86 12.42 -14.61 -0.17
N SER A 87 12.68 -13.87 0.92
CA SER A 87 12.16 -14.16 2.25
C SER A 87 11.00 -13.25 2.62
N LYS A 88 10.16 -13.67 3.57
CA LYS A 88 9.09 -12.81 4.08
C LYS A 88 9.67 -11.73 5.00
N ALA A 89 9.07 -10.54 5.00
CA ALA A 89 9.47 -9.43 5.87
C ALA A 89 9.38 -9.78 7.38
N TRP A 90 8.49 -10.69 7.74
CA TRP A 90 8.34 -11.22 9.10
C TRP A 90 9.07 -12.55 9.31
N ASP A 91 9.99 -12.95 8.44
CA ASP A 91 10.86 -14.09 8.70
C ASP A 91 12.01 -13.72 9.65
N ARG A 92 12.79 -14.73 10.05
CA ARG A 92 13.92 -14.57 10.98
C ARG A 92 14.99 -13.60 10.48
N ASN A 93 15.11 -13.43 9.17
CA ASN A 93 16.10 -12.53 8.55
C ASN A 93 15.52 -11.16 8.16
N GLY A 94 14.20 -10.96 8.38
CA GLY A 94 13.51 -9.74 8.01
C GLY A 94 13.75 -8.57 8.96
N PRO A 95 13.15 -7.40 8.69
CA PRO A 95 13.27 -6.20 9.52
C PRO A 95 12.89 -6.37 10.99
N LEU A 96 12.05 -7.35 11.29
CA LEU A 96 11.56 -7.65 12.64
C LEU A 96 12.44 -8.67 13.39
N ARG A 97 13.62 -9.03 12.86
CA ARG A 97 14.50 -10.06 13.43
C ARG A 97 14.86 -9.85 14.90
N ASP A 98 15.04 -8.59 15.31
CA ASP A 98 15.49 -8.21 16.64
C ASP A 98 14.33 -8.12 17.66
N CYS A 99 13.09 -8.38 17.22
CA CYS A 99 11.90 -8.35 18.05
C CYS A 99 11.05 -9.61 17.81
N SER A 100 11.28 -10.66 18.61
CA SER A 100 10.55 -11.93 18.51
C SER A 100 9.03 -11.75 18.64
N ILE A 101 8.58 -10.86 19.54
CA ILE A 101 7.17 -10.54 19.73
C ILE A 101 6.57 -9.83 18.52
N CYS A 102 7.29 -8.88 17.91
CA CYS A 102 6.86 -8.17 16.70
C CYS A 102 6.70 -9.15 15.53
N ARG A 103 7.61 -10.12 15.42
CA ARG A 103 7.55 -11.16 14.39
C ARG A 103 6.31 -12.05 14.54
N THR A 104 6.02 -12.51 15.75
CA THR A 104 4.82 -13.31 16.05
C THR A 104 3.56 -12.51 15.77
N PHE A 105 3.51 -11.24 16.21
CA PHE A 105 2.38 -10.36 15.99
C PHE A 105 2.14 -10.11 14.50
N ALA A 106 3.18 -9.73 13.73
CA ALA A 106 3.06 -9.51 12.28
C ALA A 106 2.61 -10.78 11.55
N SER A 107 3.18 -11.93 11.89
CA SER A 107 2.77 -13.22 11.30
C SER A 107 1.31 -13.56 11.62
N GLY A 108 0.87 -13.29 12.84
CA GLY A 108 -0.52 -13.50 13.29
C GLY A 108 -1.50 -12.54 12.62
N ALA A 109 -1.17 -11.25 12.56
CA ALA A 109 -2.00 -10.22 11.93
C ALA A 109 -2.17 -10.47 10.44
N ILE A 110 -1.08 -10.77 9.71
CA ILE A 110 -1.15 -11.11 8.28
C ILE A 110 -2.02 -12.34 8.06
N LYS A 111 -1.78 -13.43 8.81
CA LYS A 111 -2.62 -14.63 8.72
C LYS A 111 -4.09 -14.34 9.00
N ALA A 112 -4.39 -13.58 10.05
CA ALA A 112 -5.76 -13.21 10.41
C ALA A 112 -6.44 -12.45 9.28
N ILE A 113 -5.79 -11.43 8.70
CA ILE A 113 -6.32 -10.64 7.59
C ILE A 113 -6.64 -11.51 6.37
N LEU A 114 -5.75 -12.45 6.04
CA LEU A 114 -5.94 -13.32 4.86
C LEU A 114 -6.97 -14.43 5.10
N SER A 115 -7.14 -14.84 6.34
CA SER A 115 -8.13 -15.81 6.79
C SER A 115 -9.49 -15.18 7.08
N THR A 116 -9.58 -13.85 7.15
CA THR A 116 -10.84 -13.13 7.23
C THR A 116 -11.72 -13.53 6.03
N PRO A 117 -13.01 -13.86 6.24
CA PRO A 117 -13.94 -14.18 5.16
C PRO A 117 -13.99 -13.09 4.09
N ALA A 118 -14.29 -13.46 2.85
CA ALA A 118 -14.33 -12.53 1.72
C ALA A 118 -15.33 -11.38 1.98
N GLU A 119 -16.46 -11.67 2.60
CA GLU A 119 -17.51 -10.70 2.94
C GLU A 119 -17.00 -9.59 3.87
N ASP A 120 -16.24 -9.97 4.90
CA ASP A 120 -15.70 -9.04 5.89
C ASP A 120 -14.57 -8.19 5.30
N GLN A 121 -13.71 -8.80 4.48
CA GLN A 121 -12.67 -8.05 3.74
C GLN A 121 -13.30 -7.05 2.76
N LYS A 122 -14.35 -7.46 2.04
CA LYS A 122 -15.12 -6.60 1.14
C LYS A 122 -15.76 -5.44 1.88
N CYS A 123 -16.32 -5.68 3.06
CA CYS A 123 -16.86 -4.64 3.93
C CYS A 123 -15.79 -3.59 4.28
N ILE A 124 -14.62 -4.03 4.75
CA ILE A 124 -13.51 -3.14 5.10
C ILE A 124 -13.06 -2.32 3.89
N ARG A 125 -12.84 -2.97 2.73
CA ARG A 125 -12.43 -2.27 1.50
C ARG A 125 -13.48 -1.28 1.03
N THR A 126 -14.76 -1.63 1.12
CA THR A 126 -15.87 -0.74 0.75
C THR A 126 -15.86 0.53 1.59
N GLU A 127 -15.66 0.43 2.91
CA GLU A 127 -15.60 1.61 3.77
C GLU A 127 -14.38 2.48 3.51
N ILE A 128 -13.24 1.86 3.17
CA ILE A 128 -12.02 2.59 2.76
C ILE A 128 -12.24 3.29 1.42
N SER A 129 -12.80 2.61 0.41
CA SER A 129 -13.13 3.20 -0.89
C SER A 129 -14.08 4.39 -0.74
N LYS A 130 -15.08 4.31 0.14
CA LYS A 130 -15.95 5.45 0.47
C LYS A 130 -15.19 6.60 1.13
N ALA A 131 -14.23 6.32 2.01
CA ALA A 131 -13.39 7.35 2.62
C ALA A 131 -12.51 8.05 1.57
N ILE A 132 -11.87 7.29 0.68
CA ILE A 132 -11.06 7.80 -0.43
C ILE A 132 -11.92 8.67 -1.35
N ALA A 133 -13.11 8.20 -1.75
CA ALA A 133 -14.03 8.95 -2.59
C ALA A 133 -14.43 10.30 -1.96
N ARG A 134 -14.69 10.33 -0.64
CA ARG A 134 -14.99 11.57 0.10
C ARG A 134 -13.81 12.55 0.12
N GLU A 135 -12.60 12.06 0.36
CA GLU A 135 -11.40 12.90 0.39
C GLU A 135 -11.05 13.43 -1.01
N ALA A 136 -11.14 12.57 -2.04
CA ALA A 136 -10.94 12.96 -3.43
C ALA A 136 -11.96 14.00 -3.88
N ASP A 137 -13.24 13.81 -3.55
CA ASP A 137 -14.30 14.79 -3.80
C ASP A 137 -13.98 16.15 -3.16
N PHE A 138 -13.59 16.15 -1.89
CA PHE A 138 -13.19 17.36 -1.17
C PHE A 138 -11.98 18.05 -1.81
N CYS A 139 -10.96 17.28 -2.22
CA CYS A 139 -9.77 17.80 -2.87
C CYS A 139 -10.06 18.40 -4.25
N ILE A 140 -10.88 17.73 -5.07
CA ILE A 140 -11.18 18.17 -6.44
C ILE A 140 -12.10 19.39 -6.43
N LYS A 141 -13.09 19.44 -5.53
CA LYS A 141 -14.00 20.60 -5.38
C LYS A 141 -13.26 21.91 -5.06
N LYS A 142 -12.09 21.84 -4.39
CA LYS A 142 -11.24 23.02 -4.18
C LYS A 142 -10.64 23.59 -5.47
N LYS A 143 -10.55 22.78 -6.53
CA LYS A 143 -9.96 23.15 -7.82
C LYS A 143 -11.02 23.39 -8.89
N ILE A 144 -12.13 22.68 -8.82
CA ILE A 144 -13.24 22.74 -9.78
C ILE A 144 -14.52 22.97 -8.99
N ALA A 145 -15.04 24.20 -9.04
CA ALA A 145 -16.19 24.61 -8.23
C ALA A 145 -17.47 23.79 -8.52
N ASP A 146 -17.66 23.38 -9.78
CA ASP A 146 -18.83 22.63 -10.24
C ASP A 146 -18.55 21.13 -10.42
N PHE A 147 -17.63 20.56 -9.62
CA PHE A 147 -17.33 19.14 -9.72
C PHE A 147 -18.56 18.29 -9.32
N PRO A 148 -19.06 17.38 -10.18
CA PRO A 148 -20.26 16.57 -9.95
C PRO A 148 -20.17 15.58 -8.78
N GLY A 149 -18.97 15.43 -8.24
CA GLY A 149 -18.63 14.46 -7.22
C GLY A 149 -18.10 13.16 -7.78
N VAL A 150 -17.28 12.50 -6.96
CA VAL A 150 -16.73 11.18 -7.27
C VAL A 150 -17.88 10.16 -7.19
N PRO A 151 -18.10 9.31 -8.22
CA PRO A 151 -19.04 8.20 -8.14
C PRO A 151 -18.55 7.14 -7.14
N ASP A 152 -19.42 6.19 -6.80
CA ASP A 152 -19.03 5.10 -5.93
C ASP A 152 -17.92 4.27 -6.61
N ILE A 153 -16.83 4.04 -5.86
CA ILE A 153 -15.69 3.27 -6.34
C ILE A 153 -16.04 1.78 -6.14
N PRO A 154 -16.07 0.96 -7.23
CA PRO A 154 -16.35 -0.45 -7.10
C PRO A 154 -15.19 -1.19 -6.40
N ASP A 155 -15.45 -2.39 -5.89
CA ASP A 155 -14.41 -3.20 -5.26
C ASP A 155 -13.45 -3.76 -6.32
N LEU A 156 -12.34 -3.07 -6.56
CA LEU A 156 -11.33 -3.43 -7.56
C LEU A 156 -10.52 -4.68 -7.18
N GLU A 157 -10.62 -5.12 -5.93
CA GLU A 157 -9.80 -6.17 -5.35
C GLU A 157 -10.62 -7.44 -5.10
N GLU A 158 -11.78 -7.59 -5.73
CA GLU A 158 -12.62 -8.77 -5.58
C GLU A 158 -11.93 -10.03 -6.14
N GLY A 159 -11.24 -9.92 -7.28
CA GLY A 159 -10.40 -11.00 -7.82
C GLY A 159 -9.25 -11.43 -6.89
N SER A 160 -8.79 -10.55 -5.98
CA SER A 160 -7.63 -10.80 -5.10
C SER A 160 -7.78 -12.00 -4.17
N PHE A 161 -9.04 -12.39 -3.85
CA PHE A 161 -9.32 -13.48 -2.92
C PHE A 161 -8.76 -14.83 -3.36
N ASN A 162 -8.56 -15.02 -4.67
CA ASN A 162 -7.98 -16.23 -5.24
C ASN A 162 -6.44 -16.19 -5.30
N PHE A 163 -5.84 -15.01 -5.12
CA PHE A 163 -4.40 -14.76 -5.28
C PHE A 163 -3.73 -14.32 -3.98
N LYS A 164 -4.28 -14.76 -2.84
CA LYS A 164 -3.80 -14.39 -1.49
C LYS A 164 -2.29 -14.51 -1.35
N GLU A 165 -1.68 -15.59 -1.82
CA GLU A 165 -0.23 -15.78 -1.70
C GLU A 165 0.59 -14.75 -2.48
N ASN A 166 0.13 -14.34 -3.66
CA ASN A 166 0.79 -13.31 -4.47
C ASN A 166 0.72 -11.96 -3.76
N VAL A 167 -0.45 -11.60 -3.25
CA VAL A 167 -0.66 -10.38 -2.46
C VAL A 167 0.25 -10.36 -1.22
N ILE A 168 0.40 -11.49 -0.51
CA ILE A 168 1.32 -11.61 0.63
C ILE A 168 2.77 -11.36 0.21
N ASN A 169 3.18 -11.91 -0.94
CA ASN A 169 4.52 -11.70 -1.46
C ASN A 169 4.78 -10.22 -1.76
N SER A 170 3.83 -9.54 -2.41
CA SER A 170 3.96 -8.12 -2.73
C SER A 170 3.98 -7.23 -1.50
N ILE A 171 3.12 -7.51 -0.50
CA ILE A 171 3.15 -6.83 0.80
C ILE A 171 4.50 -7.01 1.48
N SER A 172 5.05 -8.22 1.45
CA SER A 172 6.36 -8.51 2.02
C SER A 172 7.47 -7.72 1.33
N ASP A 173 7.50 -7.73 -0.01
CA ASP A 173 8.46 -6.98 -0.82
C ASP A 173 8.38 -5.48 -0.48
N TYR A 174 7.16 -4.95 -0.38
CA TYR A 174 6.90 -3.56 0.02
C TYR A 174 7.50 -3.24 1.40
N ILE A 175 7.23 -4.05 2.43
CA ILE A 175 7.75 -3.83 3.79
C ILE A 175 9.29 -3.88 3.79
N LEU A 176 9.89 -4.84 3.09
CA LEU A 176 11.34 -4.96 3.00
C LEU A 176 11.98 -3.73 2.37
N ILE A 177 11.46 -3.30 1.21
CA ILE A 177 11.96 -2.14 0.47
C ILE A 177 11.82 -0.87 1.33
N HIS A 178 10.65 -0.63 1.90
CA HIS A 178 10.39 0.56 2.72
C HIS A 178 11.22 0.56 4.01
N SER A 179 11.37 -0.58 4.67
CA SER A 179 12.20 -0.68 5.87
C SER A 179 13.67 -0.37 5.57
N ARG A 180 14.22 -0.89 4.47
CA ARG A 180 15.59 -0.57 4.04
C ARG A 180 15.77 0.91 3.73
N LEU A 181 14.79 1.54 3.07
CA LEU A 181 14.82 2.98 2.81
C LEU A 181 14.77 3.80 4.09
N ALA A 182 13.87 3.48 5.00
CA ALA A 182 13.75 4.17 6.28
C ALA A 182 15.06 4.08 7.08
N PHE A 183 15.61 2.87 7.23
CA PHE A 183 16.88 2.65 7.94
C PHE A 183 18.07 3.36 7.26
N CYS A 184 18.09 3.36 5.92
CA CYS A 184 19.09 4.09 5.15
C CYS A 184 18.95 5.60 5.37
N GLY A 185 17.71 6.12 5.37
CA GLY A 185 17.40 7.53 5.55
C GLY A 185 17.80 8.07 6.92
N GLU A 186 17.64 7.27 7.98
CA GLU A 186 18.08 7.63 9.33
C GLU A 186 19.60 7.79 9.43
N ARG A 187 20.38 6.99 8.70
CA ARG A 187 21.85 6.97 8.78
C ARG A 187 22.53 7.84 7.74
N LYS A 188 21.95 7.92 6.56
CA LYS A 188 22.49 8.55 5.34
C LYS A 188 21.33 9.17 4.54
N PRO A 189 20.73 10.27 5.01
CA PRO A 189 19.52 10.86 4.40
C PRO A 189 19.70 11.23 2.93
N ALA A 190 20.88 11.70 2.53
CA ALA A 190 21.20 12.01 1.13
C ALA A 190 21.10 10.79 0.19
N ARG A 191 21.49 9.60 0.67
CA ARG A 191 21.41 8.34 -0.08
C ARG A 191 19.99 7.81 -0.23
N ALA A 192 19.15 8.07 0.77
CA ALA A 192 17.74 7.66 0.71
C ALA A 192 16.94 8.55 -0.25
N GLN A 193 17.31 9.83 -0.38
CA GLN A 193 16.68 10.75 -1.33
C GLN A 193 17.04 10.46 -2.79
N SER A 194 18.21 9.85 -3.05
CA SER A 194 18.64 9.44 -4.39
C SER A 194 18.01 8.11 -4.86
N ALA A 195 17.25 7.42 -4.00
CA ALA A 195 16.52 6.20 -4.34
C ALA A 195 15.06 6.54 -4.72
N PRO A 196 14.72 6.66 -6.02
CA PRO A 196 13.36 6.99 -6.46
C PRO A 196 12.31 5.90 -6.14
N ALA A 197 12.74 4.70 -5.71
CA ALA A 197 11.87 3.58 -5.34
C ALA A 197 10.74 3.96 -4.38
N SER A 198 10.97 4.93 -3.47
CA SER A 198 9.96 5.34 -2.50
C SER A 198 8.75 6.08 -3.12
N ARG A 199 8.87 6.64 -4.33
CA ARG A 199 7.77 7.34 -5.03
C ARG A 199 6.96 6.39 -5.92
N THR A 200 7.60 5.38 -6.51
CA THR A 200 6.94 4.45 -7.44
C THR A 200 6.16 3.35 -6.73
N LEU A 201 6.56 2.95 -5.51
CA LEU A 201 5.92 1.85 -4.77
C LEU A 201 4.54 2.18 -4.16
N SER A 202 4.13 3.46 -4.09
CA SER A 202 2.87 3.82 -3.42
C SER A 202 1.61 3.52 -4.24
N VAL A 203 1.74 3.16 -5.52
CA VAL A 203 0.59 3.00 -6.42
C VAL A 203 0.04 1.56 -6.46
N ALA A 204 0.80 0.57 -5.99
CA ALA A 204 0.56 -0.83 -6.38
C ALA A 204 0.32 -1.84 -5.25
N THR A 205 0.42 -1.45 -3.98
CA THR A 205 -0.11 -2.28 -2.87
C THR A 205 -1.47 -1.75 -2.51
N SER A 206 -2.49 -2.61 -2.38
CA SER A 206 -3.81 -2.22 -1.87
C SER A 206 -3.61 -1.32 -0.65
N GLU A 207 -3.95 -0.04 -0.81
CA GLU A 207 -3.61 1.05 0.12
C GLU A 207 -4.08 0.68 1.53
N SER A 208 -5.21 -0.03 1.60
CA SER A 208 -5.78 -0.64 2.79
C SER A 208 -4.83 -1.56 3.57
N THR A 209 -4.13 -2.49 2.91
CA THR A 209 -3.28 -3.46 3.62
C THR A 209 -1.98 -2.82 4.06
N ALA A 210 -1.42 -1.94 3.23
CA ALA A 210 -0.20 -1.20 3.55
C ALA A 210 -0.43 -0.21 4.69
N GLU A 211 -1.58 0.47 4.74
CA GLU A 211 -1.93 1.43 5.78
C GLU A 211 -2.31 0.75 7.10
N PHE A 212 -3.03 -0.37 7.05
CA PHE A 212 -3.30 -1.18 8.23
C PHE A 212 -2.02 -1.80 8.81
N LEU A 213 -1.06 -2.19 7.96
CA LEU A 213 0.25 -2.68 8.41
C LEU A 213 1.16 -1.56 8.92
N ARG A 214 1.09 -0.34 8.37
CA ARG A 214 1.73 0.84 8.97
C ARG A 214 1.18 1.15 10.35
N ALA A 215 -0.12 0.93 10.59
CA ALA A 215 -0.73 1.06 11.90
C ALA A 215 -0.39 -0.11 12.85
N ALA A 216 -0.27 -1.32 12.32
CA ALA A 216 -0.02 -2.54 13.09
C ALA A 216 1.46 -2.81 13.40
N ILE A 217 2.39 -2.31 12.59
CA ILE A 217 3.83 -2.40 12.83
C ILE A 217 4.25 -1.06 13.45
N PRO A 218 4.31 -0.94 14.79
CA PRO A 218 4.85 0.27 15.41
C PRO A 218 6.27 0.50 14.90
N PRO A 219 6.72 1.76 14.75
CA PRO A 219 8.12 2.03 14.47
C PRO A 219 8.97 1.30 15.50
N SER A 220 9.84 0.40 15.03
CA SER A 220 10.67 -0.44 15.90
C SER A 220 11.33 0.43 16.98
N PRO A 221 11.22 0.08 18.27
CA PRO A 221 12.00 0.77 19.28
C PRO A 221 13.47 0.46 19.02
N LEU A 222 14.20 1.50 18.60
CA LEU A 222 15.64 1.43 18.37
C LEU A 222 16.37 0.86 19.61
N PRO A 223 17.47 0.11 19.43
CA PRO A 223 18.32 -0.27 20.55
C PRO A 223 18.88 0.98 21.23
N ALA A 224 18.64 1.11 22.53
CA ALA A 224 19.08 2.20 23.40
C ALA A 224 20.60 2.19 23.69
N ARG A 225 21.45 2.00 22.68
CA ARG A 225 22.91 2.09 22.81
C ARG A 225 23.48 3.08 21.82
N LEU A 226 23.51 4.33 22.27
CA LEU A 226 24.59 5.33 22.15
C LEU A 226 23.98 6.72 22.43
N ARG A 227 23.48 6.94 23.65
CA ARG A 227 23.28 8.30 24.17
C ARG A 227 24.59 8.73 24.81
N SER A 228 25.36 9.53 24.09
CA SER A 228 26.34 10.43 24.71
C SER A 228 25.55 11.54 25.45
N PRO A 229 25.97 11.99 26.64
CA PRO A 229 25.16 12.86 27.47
C PRO A 229 25.23 14.31 26.95
N ARG A 230 24.10 14.84 26.47
CA ARG A 230 23.91 16.30 26.40
C ARG A 230 22.80 16.71 27.36
N VAL A 231 23.27 17.34 28.44
CA VAL A 231 22.75 18.51 29.15
C VAL A 231 21.26 18.84 28.97
N ALA A 232 20.57 18.84 30.10
CA ALA A 232 19.18 19.24 30.26
C ALA A 232 18.95 20.75 30.10
N ARG A 233 17.83 21.12 29.44
CA ARG A 233 16.83 22.08 29.98
C ARG A 233 15.47 21.94 29.25
N PRO A 234 14.32 22.23 29.92
CA PRO A 234 12.94 22.00 29.44
C PRO A 234 12.20 23.33 29.14
N PRO A 235 10.84 23.41 29.07
CA PRO A 235 9.90 22.81 28.11
C PRO A 235 8.93 23.85 27.48
N ALA A 236 8.22 23.49 26.40
CA ALA A 236 6.91 24.06 25.99
C ALA A 236 6.25 23.07 25.02
N SER A 237 5.29 22.24 25.44
CA SER A 237 3.84 22.48 25.56
C SER A 237 3.06 21.96 24.34
N ALA A 238 2.00 21.19 24.63
CA ALA A 238 0.87 20.82 23.79
C ALA A 238 1.04 19.64 22.79
N SER A 239 0.73 18.43 23.25
CA SER A 239 -0.22 17.55 22.54
C SER A 239 -0.55 16.32 23.39
N THR A 240 -1.58 16.44 24.22
CA THR A 240 -2.17 15.32 24.96
C THR A 240 -3.66 15.34 24.68
N ARG A 241 -4.07 14.79 23.52
CA ARG A 241 -5.48 14.57 23.18
C ARG A 241 -5.64 13.58 22.02
N LEU A 242 -5.05 12.39 22.13
CA LEU A 242 -5.39 11.25 21.26
C LEU A 242 -4.95 9.93 21.90
N ALA A 243 -5.40 9.70 23.15
CA ALA A 243 -5.18 8.43 23.86
C ALA A 243 -6.27 8.19 24.91
N ARG A 244 -7.54 8.41 24.53
CA ARG A 244 -8.72 7.89 25.24
C ARG A 244 -9.74 7.55 24.18
N ASN A 245 -9.86 6.25 23.85
CA ASN A 245 -11.08 5.57 23.38
C ASN A 245 -10.84 4.14 22.84
N LEU A 246 -9.70 3.50 23.12
CA LEU A 246 -9.47 2.10 22.74
C LEU A 246 -9.36 1.16 23.97
N SER A 247 -10.22 1.34 24.98
CA SER A 247 -10.16 0.53 26.22
C SER A 247 -11.49 -0.12 26.63
N SER A 248 -12.43 -0.37 25.70
CA SER A 248 -13.73 -0.96 26.05
C SER A 248 -14.11 -2.20 25.23
N ALA A 249 -13.14 -2.99 24.74
CA ALA A 249 -13.44 -4.18 23.95
C ALA A 249 -12.53 -5.38 24.28
N PHE A 250 -12.47 -5.79 25.54
CA PHE A 250 -12.02 -7.14 25.91
C PHE A 250 -12.74 -7.59 27.20
N PRO A 251 -13.71 -8.51 27.13
CA PRO A 251 -14.18 -9.21 28.32
C PRO A 251 -13.14 -10.24 28.75
N GLU A 252 -12.87 -10.29 30.07
CA GLU A 252 -12.01 -11.25 30.75
C GLU A 252 -12.48 -12.69 30.48
N SER A 253 -11.54 -13.56 30.11
CA SER A 253 -11.76 -15.00 30.00
C SER A 253 -11.42 -15.72 31.33
N PRO A 254 -12.19 -16.77 31.70
CA PRO A 254 -12.14 -17.37 33.03
C PRO A 254 -11.01 -18.39 33.21
N THR A 255 -10.51 -18.46 34.46
CA THR A 255 -9.48 -19.38 34.95
C THR A 255 -9.85 -20.88 34.81
N PRO A 256 -8.87 -21.78 34.60
CA PRO A 256 -9.14 -23.20 34.41
C PRO A 256 -9.41 -23.93 35.74
N SER A 257 -10.55 -24.63 35.77
CA SER A 257 -10.97 -25.56 36.81
C SER A 257 -10.06 -26.79 36.86
N LYS A 258 -9.51 -27.10 38.04
CA LYS A 258 -8.96 -28.42 38.36
C LYS A 258 -10.06 -29.48 38.29
N ARG A 259 -9.72 -30.69 37.86
CA ARG A 259 -10.52 -31.92 38.03
C ARG A 259 -9.60 -33.10 38.32
N PRO A 260 -10.16 -34.18 38.90
CA PRO A 260 -9.65 -34.86 40.10
C PRO A 260 -8.57 -35.90 39.82
#